data_AF-A0A542QI95-F1
#
_entry.id   AF-A0A542QI95-F1
#
_cell.length_a   1.000
_cell.length_b   1.000
_cell.length_c   1.000
_cell.angle_alpha   90.00
_cell.angle_beta   90.00
_cell.angle_gamma   90.00
#
_symmetry.space_group_name_H-M   'P 1'
#
loop_
_entity.id
_entity.type
_entity.pdbx_description
1 polymer ?
#
loop_
_entity_poly.entity_id
_entity_poly.type
_entity_poly.pdbx_seq_one_letter_code
_entity_poly.pdbx_strand_id
1 'polypeptide(L)'
;MRGVGAAAVGVVAVVTICGCAAGGEPDAKSAATMSDAAAPDPVVASTEPEYLPGPEGALDRLADEKGWAVQDSTLYASASAFVSDICESLPVSARESSSRPQWLAESGNLDGDGKAMLQAGMPNLCPEWVPALKAAVSGNYERWYTSGTFKVVASPAPWSAGSEGEPGIAPGTYRTKGDLADCYWERTSKSGDILDNQFATSAQSITVSIRSGDGQFTSKSCGVWKPVK
;
A
#
# COMPACT_ATOMS: atom_id res chain seq x y z
N MET A 1 27.05 35.07 7.64
CA MET A 1 27.56 35.94 8.72
C MET A 1 26.57 35.96 9.86
N ARG A 2 27.01 36.20 11.10
CA ARG A 2 26.24 36.07 12.38
C ARG A 2 25.87 34.60 12.72
N GLY A 3 25.99 34.13 13.95
CA GLY A 3 26.77 34.70 15.07
C GLY A 3 26.37 34.21 16.46
N VAL A 4 27.11 33.23 17.00
CA VAL A 4 27.43 32.97 18.44
C VAL A 4 26.28 32.95 19.48
N GLY A 5 26.21 31.85 20.26
CA GLY A 5 25.50 31.84 21.55
C GLY A 5 25.54 30.48 22.22
N ALA A 6 26.33 30.32 23.28
CA ALA A 6 26.40 29.09 24.09
C ALA A 6 26.42 29.42 25.59
N ALA A 7 25.70 28.64 26.39
CA ALA A 7 25.80 28.63 27.84
C ALA A 7 25.35 27.26 28.37
N ALA A 8 26.08 26.73 29.35
CA ALA A 8 25.69 25.54 30.10
C ALA A 8 25.74 25.87 31.59
N VAL A 9 24.73 25.42 32.34
CA VAL A 9 24.71 25.44 33.81
C VAL A 9 24.09 24.14 34.28
N GLY A 10 24.80 23.42 35.15
CA GLY A 10 24.27 22.27 35.89
C GLY A 10 24.26 22.57 37.38
N VAL A 11 23.38 21.89 38.12
CA VAL A 11 23.36 21.89 39.59
C VAL A 11 23.24 20.45 40.08
N VAL A 12 23.88 20.16 41.20
CA VAL A 12 24.02 18.84 41.83
C VAL A 12 23.43 18.90 43.24
N ALA A 13 23.28 17.73 43.89
CA ALA A 13 23.05 17.53 45.34
C ALA A 13 21.56 17.51 45.79
N VAL A 14 21.16 16.77 46.83
CA VAL A 14 21.93 15.82 47.68
C VAL A 14 21.04 14.70 48.27
N VAL A 15 21.70 13.68 48.84
CA VAL A 15 21.11 12.49 49.50
C VAL A 15 20.71 12.76 50.96
N THR A 16 19.66 12.09 51.46
CA THR A 16 19.40 11.94 52.91
C THR A 16 19.13 10.47 53.26
N ILE A 17 19.66 10.00 54.40
CA ILE A 17 19.59 8.60 54.89
C ILE A 17 19.18 8.60 56.37
N CYS A 18 18.30 7.66 56.78
CA CYS A 18 18.12 7.11 58.13
C CYS A 18 17.07 5.97 58.06
N GLY A 19 17.09 4.89 58.85
CA GLY A 19 18.03 4.41 59.87
C GLY A 19 17.60 3.02 60.40
N CYS A 20 18.49 2.27 61.08
CA CYS A 20 18.25 0.91 61.61
C CYS A 20 17.56 0.94 63.01
N ALA A 21 17.19 -0.14 63.72
CA ALA A 21 17.27 -1.61 63.55
C ALA A 21 16.00 -2.24 64.22
N ALA A 22 15.82 -3.52 64.60
CA ALA A 22 16.53 -4.81 64.62
C ALA A 22 15.46 -5.94 64.77
N GLY A 23 15.70 -7.26 64.77
CA GLY A 23 16.95 -8.07 64.67
C GLY A 23 17.02 -9.16 65.76
N GLY A 24 16.90 -10.45 65.40
CA GLY A 24 17.00 -11.60 66.33
C GLY A 24 16.82 -12.99 65.69
N GLU A 25 17.78 -13.88 65.93
CA GLU A 25 17.82 -15.33 65.60
C GLU A 25 18.00 -16.11 66.93
N PRO A 26 17.60 -17.40 67.05
CA PRO A 26 18.20 -18.53 66.33
C PRO A 26 17.12 -19.55 65.84
N ASP A 27 17.38 -20.81 65.42
CA ASP A 27 18.55 -21.69 65.51
C ASP A 27 18.58 -22.70 64.33
N ALA A 28 19.72 -23.38 64.10
CA ALA A 28 19.97 -24.18 62.91
C ALA A 28 19.76 -25.69 63.09
N LYS A 29 19.32 -26.40 62.03
CA LYS A 29 19.67 -27.83 61.84
C LYS A 29 19.45 -28.40 60.43
N SER A 30 20.32 -29.37 60.13
CA SER A 30 20.22 -30.43 59.10
C SER A 30 20.13 -30.00 57.63
N ALA A 31 21.24 -30.18 56.92
CA ALA A 31 21.24 -30.29 55.47
C ALA A 31 20.60 -31.61 55.01
N ALA A 32 19.94 -31.58 53.85
CA ALA A 32 19.60 -32.76 53.08
C ALA A 32 19.84 -32.45 51.59
N THR A 33 20.89 -33.04 51.01
CA THR A 33 21.14 -32.95 49.57
C THR A 33 20.08 -33.77 48.84
N MET A 34 19.11 -33.09 48.22
CA MET A 34 18.24 -33.71 47.23
C MET A 34 18.92 -33.64 45.87
N SER A 35 18.92 -34.76 45.14
CA SER A 35 19.54 -34.86 43.83
C SER A 35 18.86 -33.93 42.84
N ASP A 36 19.67 -33.35 41.95
CA ASP A 36 19.15 -32.87 40.68
C ASP A 36 18.43 -34.03 39.99
N ALA A 37 17.15 -33.83 39.70
CA ALA A 37 16.31 -34.76 38.97
C ALA A 37 15.66 -33.92 37.87
N ALA A 38 16.38 -33.77 36.76
CA ALA A 38 15.91 -33.01 35.61
C ALA A 38 14.52 -33.53 35.21
N ALA A 39 13.49 -32.70 35.42
CA ALA A 39 12.19 -32.96 34.85
C ALA A 39 12.37 -33.01 33.32
N PRO A 40 11.73 -33.96 32.61
CA PRO A 40 11.69 -33.86 31.16
C PRO A 40 11.05 -32.52 30.80
N ASP A 41 11.70 -31.77 29.91
CA ASP A 41 11.14 -30.51 29.40
C ASP A 41 9.68 -30.76 28.96
N PRO A 42 8.74 -29.88 29.31
CA PRO A 42 7.36 -30.03 28.88
C PRO A 42 7.38 -30.05 27.35
N VAL A 43 7.00 -31.19 26.77
CA VAL A 43 6.92 -31.33 25.31
C VAL A 43 5.85 -30.37 24.84
N VAL A 44 6.30 -29.18 24.40
CA VAL A 44 5.44 -28.18 23.77
C VAL A 44 4.94 -28.85 22.50
N ALA A 45 3.70 -29.33 22.55
CA ALA A 45 3.02 -29.84 21.38
C ALA A 45 2.95 -28.69 20.38
N SER A 46 3.80 -28.77 19.35
CA SER A 46 3.78 -27.82 18.25
C SER A 46 2.49 -28.08 17.49
N THR A 47 1.44 -27.34 17.83
CA THR A 47 0.14 -27.42 17.16
C THR A 47 0.35 -26.99 15.71
N GLU A 48 0.51 -27.95 14.82
CA GLU A 48 0.60 -27.69 13.39
C GLU A 48 -0.71 -27.03 12.96
N PRO A 49 -0.67 -25.86 12.29
CA PRO A 49 -1.88 -25.13 11.92
C PRO A 49 -2.78 -25.98 11.00
N GLU A 50 -4.05 -26.13 11.38
CA GLU A 50 -5.03 -26.86 10.57
C GLU A 50 -5.52 -25.99 9.41
N TYR A 51 -5.11 -26.34 8.19
CA TYR A 51 -5.53 -25.65 6.98
C TYR A 51 -6.79 -26.26 6.37
N LEU A 52 -7.67 -25.41 5.82
CA LEU A 52 -8.87 -25.84 5.12
C LEU A 52 -8.55 -26.66 3.84
N PRO A 53 -9.35 -27.69 3.52
CA PRO A 53 -9.22 -28.41 2.26
C PRO A 53 -9.75 -27.55 1.10
N GLY A 54 -8.87 -27.16 0.18
CA GLY A 54 -9.23 -26.34 -0.98
C GLY A 54 -8.05 -25.51 -1.50
N PRO A 55 -8.25 -24.71 -2.56
CA PRO A 55 -7.25 -23.73 -3.00
C PRO A 55 -6.96 -22.65 -1.95
N GLU A 56 -7.91 -22.34 -1.06
CA GLU A 56 -7.79 -21.37 0.03
C GLU A 56 -6.73 -21.82 1.05
N GLY A 57 -6.94 -22.95 1.72
CA GLY A 57 -5.98 -23.48 2.69
C GLY A 57 -4.68 -24.00 2.06
N ALA A 58 -4.65 -24.23 0.75
CA ALA A 58 -3.41 -24.46 0.01
C ALA A 58 -2.59 -23.16 -0.17
N LEU A 59 -3.25 -22.00 -0.33
CA LEU A 59 -2.60 -20.70 -0.34
C LEU A 59 -2.18 -20.27 1.07
N ASP A 60 -3.00 -20.51 2.10
CA ASP A 60 -2.66 -20.15 3.49
C ASP A 60 -1.43 -20.92 3.98
N ARG A 61 -1.38 -22.24 3.75
CA ARG A 61 -0.17 -23.02 4.04
C ARG A 61 1.04 -22.53 3.25
N LEU A 62 0.85 -22.14 1.99
CA LEU A 62 1.95 -21.56 1.19
C LEU A 62 2.42 -20.22 1.78
N ALA A 63 1.53 -19.39 2.32
CA ALA A 63 1.90 -18.13 2.96
C ALA A 63 2.72 -18.38 4.23
N ASP A 64 2.28 -19.30 5.09
CA ASP A 64 3.02 -19.68 6.32
C ASP A 64 4.36 -20.36 5.99
N GLU A 65 4.41 -21.27 5.00
CA GLU A 65 5.64 -21.87 4.45
C GLU A 65 6.62 -20.86 3.84
N LYS A 66 6.19 -19.61 3.59
CA LYS A 66 7.02 -18.53 3.03
C LYS A 66 7.22 -17.38 4.00
N GLY A 67 6.53 -17.37 5.15
CA GLY A 67 6.51 -16.25 6.10
C GLY A 67 5.89 -14.98 5.51
N TRP A 68 4.95 -15.09 4.57
CA TRP A 68 4.32 -13.95 3.91
C TRP A 68 3.37 -13.21 4.86
N ALA A 69 3.63 -11.91 5.07
CA ALA A 69 2.78 -11.08 5.91
C ALA A 69 1.56 -10.54 5.14
N VAL A 70 0.35 -10.77 5.65
CA VAL A 70 -0.83 -10.00 5.21
C VAL A 70 -0.62 -8.53 5.59
N GLN A 71 -0.80 -7.62 4.63
CA GLN A 71 -0.45 -6.20 4.80
C GLN A 71 -1.16 -5.54 5.99
N ASP A 72 -2.40 -5.93 6.22
CA ASP A 72 -3.19 -5.55 7.39
C ASP A 72 -3.71 -6.83 8.07
N SER A 73 -2.97 -7.29 9.07
CA SER A 73 -3.35 -8.43 9.93
C SER A 73 -4.46 -8.12 10.93
N THR A 74 -5.03 -6.90 10.90
CA THR A 74 -6.25 -6.54 11.65
C THR A 74 -7.50 -6.63 10.77
N LEU A 75 -7.35 -6.55 9.45
CA LEU A 75 -8.42 -6.78 8.47
C LEU A 75 -8.48 -8.24 7.97
N TYR A 76 -7.33 -8.85 7.67
CA TYR A 76 -7.28 -10.18 7.04
C TYR A 76 -6.72 -11.23 8.00
N ALA A 77 -7.50 -12.28 8.26
CA ALA A 77 -7.09 -13.41 9.10
C ALA A 77 -6.15 -14.40 8.40
N SER A 78 -6.05 -14.36 7.06
CA SER A 78 -5.25 -15.29 6.26
C SER A 78 -4.93 -14.72 4.87
N ALA A 79 -4.03 -15.37 4.13
CA ALA A 79 -3.69 -14.97 2.76
C ALA A 79 -4.84 -15.24 1.78
N SER A 80 -5.61 -16.30 1.99
CA SER A 80 -6.84 -16.61 1.24
C SER A 80 -7.95 -15.59 1.51
N ALA A 81 -8.11 -15.11 2.74
CA ALA A 81 -9.05 -14.03 3.06
C ALA A 81 -8.69 -12.74 2.30
N PHE A 82 -7.40 -12.36 2.28
CA PHE A 82 -6.92 -11.22 1.50
C PHE A 82 -7.17 -11.40 -0.01
N VAL A 83 -6.76 -12.52 -0.61
CA VAL A 83 -6.93 -12.72 -2.06
C VAL A 83 -8.40 -12.79 -2.46
N SER A 84 -9.26 -13.42 -1.65
CA SER A 84 -10.70 -13.48 -1.91
C SER A 84 -11.38 -12.10 -1.82
N ASP A 85 -11.03 -11.25 -0.84
CA ASP A 85 -11.53 -9.86 -0.83
C ASP A 85 -11.10 -9.11 -2.09
N ILE A 86 -9.85 -9.25 -2.54
CA ILE A 86 -9.39 -8.61 -3.79
C ILE A 86 -10.15 -9.17 -5.01
N CYS A 87 -10.45 -10.46 -5.05
CA CYS A 87 -11.28 -11.09 -6.09
C CYS A 87 -12.72 -10.54 -6.10
N GLU A 88 -13.35 -10.34 -4.93
CA GLU A 88 -14.70 -9.78 -4.78
C GLU A 88 -14.77 -8.26 -4.98
N SER A 89 -13.73 -7.54 -4.56
CA SER A 89 -13.55 -6.10 -4.79
C SER A 89 -13.36 -5.78 -6.27
N LEU A 90 -12.61 -6.60 -7.02
CA LEU A 90 -12.31 -6.37 -8.43
C LEU A 90 -13.52 -6.01 -9.30
N PRO A 91 -14.67 -6.73 -9.30
CA PRO A 91 -15.84 -6.38 -10.09
C PRO A 91 -16.49 -5.02 -9.75
N VAL A 92 -16.27 -4.45 -8.56
CA VAL A 92 -17.00 -3.27 -8.03
C VAL A 92 -16.13 -2.04 -7.69
N SER A 93 -14.87 -2.24 -7.32
CA SER A 93 -13.97 -1.18 -6.86
C SER A 93 -13.46 -0.29 -8.00
N ALA A 94 -13.39 1.02 -7.72
CA ALA A 94 -12.84 2.09 -8.58
C ALA A 94 -13.31 2.12 -10.05
N ARG A 95 -14.44 1.47 -10.40
CA ARG A 95 -14.89 1.25 -11.80
C ARG A 95 -14.97 2.50 -12.66
N GLU A 96 -15.36 3.62 -12.05
CA GLU A 96 -15.60 4.86 -12.75
C GLU A 96 -14.39 5.79 -12.73
N SER A 97 -13.35 5.50 -11.92
CA SER A 97 -12.13 6.31 -11.77
C SER A 97 -10.86 5.66 -12.36
N SER A 98 -10.74 4.33 -12.28
CA SER A 98 -9.51 3.59 -12.60
C SER A 98 -9.79 2.34 -13.44
N SER A 99 -8.81 1.90 -14.23
CA SER A 99 -8.86 0.55 -14.80
C SER A 99 -8.62 -0.51 -13.71
N ARG A 100 -9.01 -1.77 -13.95
CA ARG A 100 -8.79 -2.86 -12.98
C ARG A 100 -7.31 -3.14 -12.67
N PRO A 101 -6.39 -3.24 -13.65
CA PRO A 101 -4.97 -3.35 -13.35
C PRO A 101 -4.38 -2.09 -12.71
N GLN A 102 -4.90 -0.90 -13.02
CA GLN A 102 -4.52 0.34 -12.32
C GLN A 102 -4.93 0.27 -10.84
N TRP A 103 -6.17 -0.12 -10.52
CA TRP A 103 -6.62 -0.28 -9.14
C TRP A 103 -5.79 -1.32 -8.37
N LEU A 104 -5.47 -2.45 -8.98
CA LEU A 104 -4.56 -3.44 -8.37
C LEU A 104 -3.16 -2.86 -8.10
N ALA A 105 -2.59 -2.11 -9.05
CA ALA A 105 -1.23 -1.59 -8.94
C ALA A 105 -1.07 -0.35 -8.06
N GLU A 106 -2.14 0.43 -7.86
CA GLU A 106 -2.08 1.78 -7.25
C GLU A 106 -2.89 1.90 -5.94
N SER A 107 -3.52 0.82 -5.46
CA SER A 107 -4.27 0.81 -4.18
C SER A 107 -3.52 0.08 -3.06
N GLY A 108 -2.19 -0.06 -3.15
CA GLY A 108 -1.36 -0.77 -2.18
C GLY A 108 -1.38 -2.31 -2.29
N ASN A 109 -2.37 -2.91 -2.96
CA ASN A 109 -2.55 -4.37 -3.04
C ASN A 109 -1.32 -5.20 -3.51
N LEU A 110 -0.36 -4.58 -4.21
CA LEU A 110 0.89 -5.22 -4.65
C LEU A 110 2.13 -4.94 -3.75
N ASP A 111 1.97 -4.19 -2.67
CA ASP A 111 3.04 -3.89 -1.71
C ASP A 111 3.35 -5.10 -0.81
N GLY A 112 4.55 -5.12 -0.23
CA GLY A 112 5.00 -6.23 0.63
C GLY A 112 4.84 -7.61 -0.03
N ASP A 113 4.28 -8.56 0.71
CA ASP A 113 3.96 -9.90 0.19
C ASP A 113 2.62 -9.99 -0.54
N GLY A 114 1.80 -8.92 -0.54
CA GLY A 114 0.47 -8.91 -1.16
C GLY A 114 0.52 -9.28 -2.66
N LYS A 115 1.55 -8.80 -3.36
CA LYS A 115 1.86 -9.23 -4.74
C LYS A 115 2.13 -10.74 -4.85
N ALA A 116 2.87 -11.34 -3.92
CA ALA A 116 3.20 -12.76 -3.95
C ALA A 116 1.95 -13.62 -3.65
N MET A 117 1.15 -13.22 -2.66
CA MET A 117 -0.14 -13.83 -2.35
C MET A 117 -1.08 -13.79 -3.56
N LEU A 118 -1.27 -12.63 -4.20
CA LEU A 118 -2.13 -12.50 -5.39
C LEU A 118 -1.61 -13.31 -6.57
N GLN A 119 -0.28 -13.36 -6.80
CA GLN A 119 0.31 -14.17 -7.87
C GLN A 119 0.17 -15.69 -7.65
N ALA A 120 0.05 -16.16 -6.41
CA ALA A 120 -0.20 -17.57 -6.09
C ALA A 120 -1.71 -17.92 -6.02
N GLY A 121 -2.51 -17.03 -5.44
CA GLY A 121 -3.93 -17.27 -5.13
C GLY A 121 -4.88 -17.03 -6.30
N MET A 122 -4.80 -15.87 -6.98
CA MET A 122 -5.76 -15.50 -8.02
C MET A 122 -5.87 -16.53 -9.17
N PRO A 123 -4.82 -17.25 -9.61
CA PRO A 123 -4.95 -18.32 -10.60
C PRO A 123 -5.86 -19.49 -10.21
N ASN A 124 -6.14 -19.67 -8.91
CA ASN A 124 -6.98 -20.74 -8.39
C ASN A 124 -8.31 -20.22 -7.84
N LEU A 125 -8.32 -19.01 -7.25
CA LEU A 125 -9.49 -18.41 -6.58
C LEU A 125 -10.35 -17.54 -7.51
N CYS A 126 -9.74 -16.80 -8.44
CA CYS A 126 -10.46 -15.97 -9.42
C CYS A 126 -9.68 -15.85 -10.76
N PRO A 127 -9.57 -16.95 -11.54
CA PRO A 127 -8.69 -17.05 -12.70
C PRO A 127 -9.02 -16.03 -13.82
N GLU A 128 -10.25 -15.53 -13.89
CA GLU A 128 -10.69 -14.51 -14.84
C GLU A 128 -9.96 -13.16 -14.66
N TRP A 129 -9.44 -12.87 -13.46
CA TRP A 129 -8.70 -11.64 -13.16
C TRP A 129 -7.18 -11.76 -13.33
N VAL A 130 -6.64 -12.96 -13.59
CA VAL A 130 -5.21 -13.18 -13.87
C VAL A 130 -4.65 -12.27 -14.98
N PRO A 131 -5.38 -11.93 -16.07
CA PRO A 131 -4.91 -10.94 -17.05
C PRO A 131 -4.73 -9.53 -16.45
N ALA A 132 -5.63 -9.11 -15.55
CA ALA A 132 -5.51 -7.82 -14.86
C ALA A 132 -4.34 -7.84 -13.87
N LEU A 133 -4.14 -8.92 -13.11
CA LEU A 133 -2.97 -9.06 -12.24
C LEU A 133 -1.65 -8.99 -13.03
N LYS A 134 -1.55 -9.68 -14.17
CA LYS A 134 -0.35 -9.66 -15.03
C LYS A 134 -0.06 -8.26 -15.58
N ALA A 135 -1.09 -7.53 -15.99
CA ALA A 135 -0.94 -6.14 -16.41
C ALA A 135 -0.46 -5.25 -15.24
N ALA A 136 -1.10 -5.34 -14.07
CA ALA A 136 -0.73 -4.60 -12.85
C ALA A 136 0.73 -4.86 -12.44
N VAL A 137 1.11 -6.13 -12.28
CA VAL A 137 2.46 -6.58 -11.85
C VAL A 137 3.56 -6.20 -12.83
N SER A 138 3.25 -6.05 -14.13
CA SER A 138 4.21 -5.62 -15.16
C SER A 138 4.31 -4.09 -15.33
N GLY A 139 3.45 -3.31 -14.67
CA GLY A 139 3.32 -1.87 -14.91
C GLY A 139 2.71 -1.50 -16.28
N ASN A 140 2.41 -2.49 -17.13
CA ASN A 140 1.88 -2.27 -18.47
C ASN A 140 0.34 -2.35 -18.46
N TYR A 141 -0.28 -1.23 -18.08
CA TYR A 141 -1.73 -1.09 -18.05
C TYR A 141 -2.22 0.28 -18.51
N GLU A 142 -3.48 0.34 -18.93
CA GLU A 142 -4.18 1.60 -19.15
C GLU A 142 -4.37 2.33 -17.82
N ARG A 143 -3.64 3.42 -17.62
CA ARG A 143 -3.98 4.39 -16.57
C ARG A 143 -5.08 5.32 -17.07
N TRP A 144 -6.14 5.45 -16.29
CA TRP A 144 -7.20 6.42 -16.46
C TRP A 144 -6.97 7.58 -15.48
N TYR A 145 -7.34 8.80 -15.89
CA TYR A 145 -7.07 10.03 -15.14
C TYR A 145 -8.37 10.81 -14.91
N THR A 146 -8.56 11.34 -13.71
CA THR A 146 -9.80 12.02 -13.30
C THR A 146 -9.66 13.55 -13.35
N SER A 147 -9.93 14.26 -12.25
CA SER A 147 -9.59 15.68 -12.09
C SER A 147 -8.29 15.82 -11.29
N GLY A 148 -7.40 16.71 -11.70
CA GLY A 148 -6.06 16.87 -11.15
C GLY A 148 -5.14 17.63 -12.09
N THR A 149 -3.88 17.83 -11.69
CA THR A 149 -2.80 18.39 -12.53
C THR A 149 -1.65 17.39 -12.57
N PHE A 150 -1.41 16.82 -13.75
CA PHE A 150 -0.47 15.71 -13.95
C PHE A 150 0.75 16.20 -14.75
N LYS A 151 1.96 15.95 -14.24
CA LYS A 151 3.22 16.24 -14.95
C LYS A 151 3.35 15.29 -16.15
N VAL A 152 3.65 15.81 -17.34
CA VAL A 152 3.79 14.99 -18.55
C VAL A 152 5.17 14.30 -18.54
N VAL A 153 5.18 12.97 -18.46
CA VAL A 153 6.39 12.15 -18.31
C VAL A 153 6.31 10.90 -19.20
N ALA A 154 7.43 10.48 -19.80
CA ALA A 154 7.43 9.39 -20.78
C ALA A 154 7.03 8.01 -20.20
N SER A 155 7.19 7.82 -18.89
CA SER A 155 6.80 6.59 -18.19
C SER A 155 6.42 6.92 -16.74
N PRO A 156 5.12 7.12 -16.45
CA PRO A 156 4.66 7.35 -15.08
C PRO A 156 4.93 6.15 -14.18
N ALA A 157 5.50 6.38 -12.99
CA ALA A 157 5.55 5.37 -11.95
C ALA A 157 4.12 5.02 -11.47
N PRO A 158 3.84 3.78 -11.05
CA PRO A 158 2.68 3.49 -10.19
C PRO A 158 2.66 4.46 -8.99
N TRP A 159 1.48 4.79 -8.48
CA TRP A 159 1.40 5.44 -7.18
C TRP A 159 1.89 4.48 -6.10
N SER A 160 2.59 4.99 -5.09
CA SER A 160 2.97 4.23 -3.89
C SER A 160 2.74 5.08 -2.65
N ALA A 161 2.50 4.42 -1.50
CA ALA A 161 2.48 5.10 -0.22
C ALA A 161 3.81 5.88 -0.01
N GLY A 162 3.71 7.17 0.32
CA GLY A 162 4.87 8.07 0.46
C GLY A 162 5.37 8.75 -0.83
N SER A 163 4.73 8.55 -1.99
CA SER A 163 5.04 9.33 -3.20
C SER A 163 4.67 10.81 -3.05
N GLU A 164 5.58 11.73 -3.43
CA GLU A 164 5.32 13.18 -3.43
C GLU A 164 4.46 13.62 -4.62
N GLY A 165 3.14 13.54 -4.44
CA GLY A 165 2.12 14.07 -5.34
C GLY A 165 1.55 13.06 -6.34
N GLU A 166 0.69 13.55 -7.23
CA GLU A 166 0.01 12.74 -8.25
C GLU A 166 1.01 12.06 -9.20
N PRO A 167 0.78 10.80 -9.61
CA PRO A 167 1.56 10.16 -10.65
C PRO A 167 1.45 10.95 -11.97
N GLY A 168 2.53 10.98 -12.74
CA GLY A 168 2.55 11.70 -14.01
C GLY A 168 1.61 11.11 -15.07
N ILE A 169 1.41 11.85 -16.15
CA ILE A 169 0.65 11.39 -17.32
C ILE A 169 1.57 11.11 -18.50
N ALA A 170 1.31 10.02 -19.22
CA ALA A 170 2.05 9.68 -20.43
C ALA A 170 1.63 10.57 -21.61
N PRO A 171 2.54 10.87 -22.57
CA PRO A 171 2.14 11.41 -23.87
C PRO A 171 1.23 10.42 -24.60
N GLY A 172 0.15 10.91 -25.22
CA GLY A 172 -0.85 10.08 -25.86
C GLY A 172 -2.16 10.81 -26.14
N THR A 173 -3.09 10.12 -26.77
CA THR A 173 -4.44 10.64 -27.01
C THR A 173 -5.41 10.06 -25.98
N TYR A 174 -6.10 10.94 -25.28
CA TYR A 174 -7.03 10.63 -24.20
C TYR A 174 -8.43 11.10 -24.56
N ARG A 175 -9.45 10.41 -24.06
CA ARG A 175 -10.85 10.74 -24.29
C ARG A 175 -11.69 10.56 -23.04
N THR A 176 -12.52 11.54 -22.76
CA THR A 176 -13.63 11.45 -21.81
C THR A 176 -14.96 11.41 -22.56
N LYS A 177 -15.99 10.83 -21.93
CA LYS A 177 -17.36 10.66 -22.44
C LYS A 177 -18.38 10.67 -21.31
N GLY A 178 -19.62 11.00 -21.63
CA GLY A 178 -20.75 11.09 -20.70
C GLY A 178 -21.42 12.44 -20.80
N ASP A 179 -22.34 12.75 -19.90
CA ASP A 179 -22.95 14.09 -19.81
C ASP A 179 -22.00 15.04 -19.07
N LEU A 180 -20.99 15.54 -19.79
CA LEU A 180 -19.95 16.42 -19.22
C LEU A 180 -20.52 17.83 -19.06
N ALA A 181 -20.39 18.40 -17.86
CA ALA A 181 -20.77 19.77 -17.55
C ALA A 181 -19.59 20.51 -16.90
N ASP A 182 -19.41 21.79 -17.25
CA ASP A 182 -18.34 22.68 -16.77
C ASP A 182 -16.93 22.06 -16.77
N CYS A 183 -16.66 21.23 -17.78
CA CYS A 183 -15.37 20.55 -17.96
C CYS A 183 -14.30 21.55 -18.40
N TYR A 184 -13.31 21.79 -17.53
CA TYR A 184 -12.09 22.51 -17.88
C TYR A 184 -10.93 21.53 -18.09
N TRP A 185 -10.23 21.65 -19.22
CA TRP A 185 -8.93 21.02 -19.40
C TRP A 185 -7.95 21.96 -20.07
N GLU A 186 -6.66 21.76 -19.79
CA GLU A 186 -5.55 22.51 -20.37
C GLU A 186 -4.31 21.63 -20.52
N ARG A 187 -3.50 21.94 -21.53
CA ARG A 187 -2.13 21.48 -21.70
C ARG A 187 -1.23 22.70 -21.58
N THR A 188 -0.21 22.64 -20.72
CA THR A 188 0.74 23.74 -20.48
C THR A 188 2.15 23.36 -20.89
N SER A 189 2.99 24.36 -21.17
CA SER A 189 4.41 24.21 -21.42
C SER A 189 5.17 23.89 -20.13
N LYS A 190 6.48 23.63 -20.22
CA LYS A 190 7.34 23.45 -19.04
C LYS A 190 7.62 24.76 -18.28
N SER A 191 7.31 25.91 -18.88
CA SER A 191 7.30 27.23 -18.26
C SER A 191 5.91 27.65 -17.74
N GLY A 192 4.87 26.84 -17.96
CA GLY A 192 3.50 27.11 -17.51
C GLY A 192 2.60 27.84 -18.51
N ASP A 193 3.11 28.17 -19.71
CA ASP A 193 2.33 28.80 -20.77
C ASP A 193 1.23 27.85 -21.26
N ILE A 194 0.00 28.33 -21.46
CA ILE A 194 -1.08 27.50 -22.02
C ILE A 194 -0.77 27.21 -23.50
N LEU A 195 -0.68 25.92 -23.83
CA LEU A 195 -0.47 25.43 -25.21
C LEU A 195 -1.80 25.19 -25.93
N ASP A 196 -2.83 24.80 -25.18
CA ASP A 196 -4.13 24.32 -25.65
C ASP A 196 -5.07 24.20 -24.43
N ASN A 197 -6.30 24.70 -24.49
CA ASN A 197 -7.30 24.53 -23.42
C ASN A 197 -8.74 24.65 -23.93
N GLN A 198 -9.70 24.21 -23.11
CA GLN A 198 -11.12 24.45 -23.34
C GLN A 198 -11.91 24.45 -22.03
N PHE A 199 -12.98 25.26 -21.99
CA PHE A 199 -14.02 25.20 -20.98
C PHE A 199 -15.35 24.77 -21.62
N ALA A 200 -15.64 23.47 -21.56
CA ALA A 200 -16.83 22.86 -22.13
C ALA A 200 -17.96 22.86 -21.09
N THR A 201 -18.82 23.87 -21.15
CA THR A 201 -20.04 23.98 -20.32
C THR A 201 -21.00 22.80 -20.50
N SER A 202 -21.07 22.23 -21.72
CA SER A 202 -21.72 20.96 -21.99
C SER A 202 -21.04 20.21 -23.15
N ALA A 203 -20.78 18.91 -22.99
CA ALA A 203 -20.27 18.04 -24.05
C ALA A 203 -20.58 16.56 -23.81
N GLN A 204 -20.72 15.77 -24.88
CA GLN A 204 -20.92 14.30 -24.78
C GLN A 204 -19.61 13.49 -24.85
N SER A 205 -18.55 14.07 -25.44
CA SER A 205 -17.25 13.42 -25.65
C SER A 205 -16.20 14.48 -25.98
N ILE A 206 -15.05 14.43 -25.32
CA ILE A 206 -13.91 15.32 -25.58
C ILE A 206 -12.66 14.46 -25.76
N THR A 207 -11.83 14.79 -26.76
CA THR A 207 -10.57 14.08 -27.06
C THR A 207 -9.41 15.07 -27.06
N VAL A 208 -8.32 14.74 -26.38
CA VAL A 208 -7.12 15.59 -26.23
C VAL A 208 -5.88 14.77 -26.54
N SER A 209 -4.92 15.33 -27.27
CA SER A 209 -3.63 14.68 -27.56
C SER A 209 -2.49 15.41 -26.85
N ILE A 210 -2.02 14.81 -25.76
CA ILE A 210 -0.90 15.27 -24.93
C ILE A 210 0.41 14.89 -25.61
N ARG A 211 1.30 15.86 -25.80
CA ARG A 211 2.58 15.69 -26.52
C ARG A 211 3.73 15.52 -25.54
N SER A 212 4.80 14.82 -25.94
CA SER A 212 6.02 14.63 -25.13
C SER A 212 6.81 15.92 -24.84
N GLY A 213 6.50 17.02 -25.54
CA GLY A 213 7.03 18.36 -25.27
C GLY A 213 6.22 19.17 -24.26
N ASP A 214 4.99 18.75 -23.93
CA ASP A 214 4.14 19.41 -22.94
C ASP A 214 4.79 19.32 -21.53
N GLY A 215 4.40 20.21 -20.63
CA GLY A 215 4.84 20.22 -19.23
C GLY A 215 3.83 19.56 -18.29
N GLN A 216 2.57 19.99 -18.34
CA GLN A 216 1.48 19.45 -17.51
C GLN A 216 0.17 19.36 -18.28
N PHE A 217 -0.70 18.45 -17.84
CA PHE A 217 -2.11 18.40 -18.20
C PHE A 217 -2.95 18.61 -16.95
N THR A 218 -3.85 19.61 -16.96
CA THR A 218 -4.83 19.82 -15.88
C THR A 218 -6.23 19.46 -16.40
N SER A 219 -7.03 18.82 -15.55
CA SER A 219 -8.42 18.45 -15.79
C SER A 219 -9.26 18.77 -14.56
N LYS A 220 -10.45 19.36 -14.75
CA LYS A 220 -11.45 19.65 -13.70
C LYS A 220 -12.85 19.39 -14.24
N SER A 221 -13.67 18.65 -13.50
CA SER A 221 -15.07 18.30 -13.86
C SER A 221 -15.26 17.51 -15.17
N CYS A 222 -14.19 17.09 -15.85
CA CYS A 222 -14.23 16.40 -17.14
C CYS A 222 -14.53 14.89 -17.06
N GLY A 223 -15.10 14.39 -15.97
CA GLY A 223 -15.25 12.94 -15.75
C GLY A 223 -13.89 12.24 -15.75
N VAL A 224 -13.71 11.23 -16.62
CA VAL A 224 -12.50 10.40 -16.67
C VAL A 224 -11.93 10.24 -18.07
N TRP A 225 -10.66 10.60 -18.19
CA TRP A 225 -9.82 10.48 -19.37
C TRP A 225 -9.25 9.07 -19.50
N LYS A 226 -9.72 8.35 -20.51
CA LYS A 226 -9.27 6.99 -20.84
C LYS A 226 -8.39 7.04 -22.10
N PRO A 227 -7.30 6.26 -22.20
CA PRO A 227 -6.50 6.19 -23.43
C PRO A 227 -7.34 5.83 -24.64
N VAL A 228 -7.05 6.46 -25.78
CA VAL A 228 -7.63 6.08 -27.08
C VAL A 228 -6.75 5.02 -27.73
N LYS A 229 -7.37 3.91 -28.13
CA LYS A 229 -6.83 2.88 -29.02
C LYS A 229 -7.35 3.12 -30.45
#